data_AF-A0A3M1RUG3-F1
#
_entry.id   AF-A0A3M1RUG3-F1
#
_cell.length_a   1.000
_cell.length_b   1.000
_cell.length_c   1.000
_cell.angle_alpha   90.00
_cell.angle_beta   90.00
_cell.angle_gamma   90.00
#
_symmetry.space_group_name_H-M   'P 1'
#
loop_
_entity.id
_entity.type
_entity.pdbx_description
1 polymer ?
#
loop_
_entity_poly.entity_id
_entity_poly.type
_entity_poly.pdbx_seq_one_letter_code
_entity_poly.pdbx_strand_id
1 'polypeptide(L)'
;MKVSFASRHDAGRRYVRLSSLSCVVLGLFLSPWIVGCREPESTEVVRPVRAMVVGDFSVLSKGSLPGRAEAATEVNLAFRVGGPLIARPIHVGQKVEKGELLAKIDPSDFEIELNSAK
;
A
#
# COMPACT_ATOMS: atom_id res chain seq x y z
N MET A 1 -53.44 38.17 -23.52
CA MET A 1 -53.98 38.35 -24.90
C MET A 1 -54.95 37.19 -25.16
N LYS A 2 -56.23 37.31 -25.60
CA LYS A 2 -56.96 38.35 -26.40
C LYS A 2 -56.27 38.60 -27.76
N VAL A 3 -56.88 38.46 -28.96
CA VAL A 3 -58.22 38.02 -29.48
C VAL A 3 -57.96 37.21 -30.80
N SER A 4 -58.88 36.62 -31.59
CA SER A 4 -60.33 36.71 -31.86
C SER A 4 -60.95 35.30 -32.11
N PHE A 5 -62.26 35.00 -32.20
CA PHE A 5 -63.53 35.71 -32.52
C PHE A 5 -64.02 35.59 -33.99
N ALA A 6 -64.89 34.60 -34.29
CA ALA A 6 -65.96 34.53 -35.32
C ALA A 6 -66.44 33.05 -35.42
N SER A 7 -67.73 32.66 -35.45
CA SER A 7 -68.86 33.07 -36.32
C SER A 7 -68.61 32.67 -37.79
N ARG A 8 -69.43 31.84 -38.47
CA ARG A 8 -70.86 31.51 -38.23
C ARG A 8 -71.29 30.16 -38.84
N HIS A 9 -72.56 29.84 -38.64
CA HIS A 9 -73.40 28.89 -39.40
C HIS A 9 -73.00 28.66 -40.86
N ASP A 10 -73.11 27.41 -41.31
CA ASP A 10 -74.14 26.97 -42.27
C ASP A 10 -74.35 25.44 -42.12
N ALA A 11 -75.56 24.89 -42.12
CA ALA A 11 -76.47 24.69 -43.26
C ALA A 11 -75.79 23.98 -44.46
N GLY A 12 -76.21 22.82 -44.94
CA GLY A 12 -77.30 21.96 -44.50
C GLY A 12 -77.79 21.09 -45.67
N ARG A 13 -77.72 19.76 -45.52
CA ARG A 13 -78.56 18.79 -46.24
C ARG A 13 -78.52 18.83 -47.80
N ARG A 14 -77.61 18.03 -48.41
CA ARG A 14 -77.94 17.13 -49.56
C ARG A 14 -76.87 16.16 -50.10
N TYR A 15 -75.56 16.33 -49.85
CA TYR A 15 -74.52 15.59 -50.61
C TYR A 15 -73.86 14.35 -49.96
N VAL A 16 -74.25 13.95 -48.74
CA VAL A 16 -73.44 13.06 -47.88
C VAL A 16 -73.30 11.60 -48.37
N ARG A 17 -74.16 11.12 -49.28
CA ARG A 17 -74.24 9.68 -49.62
C ARG A 17 -73.14 9.16 -50.57
N LEU A 18 -72.37 10.03 -51.23
CA LEU A 18 -71.33 9.64 -52.20
C LEU A 18 -69.89 9.86 -51.71
N SER A 19 -69.65 10.79 -50.78
CA SER A 19 -68.30 11.09 -50.27
C SER A 19 -67.80 10.10 -49.21
N SER A 20 -68.70 9.36 -48.57
CA SER A 20 -68.40 8.48 -47.42
C SER A 20 -67.27 7.46 -47.69
N LEU A 21 -67.28 6.80 -48.86
CA LEU A 21 -66.25 5.80 -49.20
C LEU A 21 -64.84 6.42 -49.30
N SER A 22 -64.72 7.65 -49.81
CA SER A 22 -63.41 8.29 -50.02
C SER A 22 -62.67 8.53 -48.70
N CYS A 23 -63.39 9.03 -47.68
CA CYS A 23 -62.81 9.27 -46.36
C CYS A 23 -62.36 7.97 -45.66
N VAL A 24 -63.07 6.85 -45.85
CA VAL A 24 -62.68 5.55 -45.27
C VAL A 24 -61.40 5.01 -45.93
N VAL A 25 -61.27 5.13 -47.26
CA VAL A 25 -60.06 4.69 -47.97
C VAL A 25 -58.85 5.57 -47.59
N LEU A 26 -59.02 6.90 -47.49
CA LEU A 26 -57.95 7.79 -47.01
C LEU A 26 -57.54 7.48 -45.57
N GLY A 27 -58.51 7.25 -44.67
CA GLY A 27 -58.25 6.92 -43.27
C GLY A 27 -57.49 5.60 -43.09
N LEU A 28 -57.85 4.58 -43.88
CA LEU A 28 -57.15 3.29 -43.89
C LEU A 28 -55.69 3.44 -44.36
N PHE A 29 -55.44 4.28 -45.37
CA PHE A 29 -54.08 4.54 -45.87
C PHE A 29 -53.20 5.36 -44.92
N LEU A 30 -53.79 6.23 -44.08
CA LEU A 30 -53.05 7.00 -43.07
C LEU A 30 -52.68 6.19 -41.82
N SER A 31 -53.41 5.11 -41.51
CA SER A 31 -53.20 4.29 -40.31
C SER A 31 -51.73 3.83 -40.10
N PRO A 32 -51.02 3.26 -41.08
CA PRO A 32 -49.63 2.83 -40.88
C PRO A 32 -48.61 3.96 -40.70
N TRP A 33 -48.94 5.22 -41.01
CA TRP A 33 -48.02 6.36 -40.90
C TRP A 33 -47.92 6.94 -39.48
N ILE A 34 -48.75 6.49 -38.54
CA ILE A 34 -48.79 6.98 -37.14
C ILE A 34 -48.15 5.97 -36.16
N VAL A 35 -47.70 4.81 -36.63
CA VAL A 35 -46.96 3.82 -35.82
C VAL A 35 -45.51 4.29 -35.61
N GLY A 36 -45.32 5.19 -34.64
CA GLY A 36 -43.99 5.69 -34.28
C GLY A 36 -43.10 4.60 -33.65
N CYS A 37 -41.83 4.55 -34.05
CA CYS A 37 -40.85 3.65 -33.44
C CYS A 37 -40.64 3.99 -31.95
N ARG A 38 -40.66 2.96 -31.11
CA ARG A 38 -40.25 3.05 -29.70
C ARG A 38 -38.81 2.56 -29.58
N GLU A 39 -37.92 3.45 -29.18
CA GLU A 39 -36.52 3.12 -28.93
C GLU A 39 -36.41 2.07 -27.79
N PRO A 40 -35.63 0.99 -27.95
CA PRO A 40 -35.35 0.06 -26.86
C PRO A 40 -34.41 0.71 -25.83
N GLU A 41 -34.56 0.32 -24.56
CA GLU A 41 -33.80 0.94 -23.47
C GLU A 41 -32.30 0.63 -23.59
N SER A 42 -31.50 1.69 -23.58
CA SER A 42 -30.03 1.64 -23.72
C SER A 42 -29.40 0.95 -22.51
N THR A 43 -29.09 -0.34 -22.64
CA THR A 43 -28.34 -1.09 -21.62
C THR A 43 -27.02 -0.38 -21.32
N GLU A 44 -26.75 -0.14 -20.04
CA GLU A 44 -25.62 0.69 -19.62
C GLU A 44 -24.30 0.01 -19.98
N VAL A 45 -23.58 0.58 -20.97
CA VAL A 45 -22.36 0.00 -21.52
C VAL A 45 -21.20 0.20 -20.54
N VAL A 46 -21.08 -0.73 -19.58
CA VAL A 46 -19.97 -0.76 -18.61
C VAL A 46 -18.64 -0.85 -19.36
N ARG A 47 -17.88 0.26 -19.38
CA ARG A 47 -16.59 0.35 -20.06
C ARG A 47 -15.48 -0.20 -19.14
N PRO A 48 -14.87 -1.36 -19.43
CA PRO A 48 -13.86 -1.94 -18.54
C PRO A 48 -12.59 -1.08 -18.53
N VAL A 49 -12.22 -0.60 -17.33
CA VAL A 49 -10.96 0.11 -17.09
C VAL A 49 -9.88 -0.85 -16.62
N ARG A 50 -8.62 -0.60 -17.00
CA ARG A 50 -7.47 -1.34 -16.47
C ARG A 50 -7.09 -0.77 -15.11
N ALA A 51 -7.54 -1.42 -14.04
CA ALA A 51 -7.08 -1.18 -12.68
C ALA A 51 -6.06 -2.26 -12.26
N MET A 52 -5.16 -1.93 -11.35
CA MET A 52 -4.32 -2.88 -10.64
C MET A 52 -4.40 -2.60 -9.13
N VAL A 53 -4.38 -3.66 -8.32
CA VAL A 53 -4.25 -3.50 -6.86
C VAL A 53 -2.77 -3.32 -6.55
N VAL A 54 -2.43 -2.25 -5.82
CA VAL A 54 -1.07 -2.01 -5.33
C VAL A 54 -0.82 -2.95 -4.14
N GLY A 55 0.17 -3.82 -4.24
CA GLY A 55 0.57 -4.73 -3.15
C GLY A 55 1.37 -4.03 -2.05
N ASP A 56 1.50 -4.69 -0.90
CA ASP A 56 2.18 -4.14 0.27
C ASP A 56 3.65 -3.78 0.03
N PHE A 57 4.03 -2.54 0.38
CA PHE A 57 5.40 -2.04 0.31
C PHE A 57 6.37 -2.69 1.32
N SER A 58 5.91 -3.66 2.13
CA SER A 58 6.69 -4.33 3.19
C SER A 58 7.97 -5.00 2.69
N VAL A 59 8.01 -5.42 1.42
CA VAL A 59 9.19 -6.04 0.79
C VAL A 59 10.32 -5.03 0.52
N LEU A 60 9.98 -3.76 0.26
CA LEU A 60 10.94 -2.71 -0.10
C LEU A 60 11.74 -2.16 1.10
N SER A 61 11.39 -2.53 2.32
CA SER A 61 12.11 -2.13 3.55
C SER A 61 13.24 -3.10 3.95
N LYS A 62 13.60 -4.07 3.10
CA LYS A 62 14.73 -4.99 3.34
C LYS A 62 16.07 -4.37 2.91
N GLY A 63 16.41 -3.23 3.52
CA GLY A 63 17.73 -2.62 3.37
C GLY A 63 18.82 -3.48 4.01
N SER A 64 19.88 -3.79 3.26
CA SER A 64 21.09 -4.40 3.81
C SER A 64 22.01 -3.30 4.35
N LEU A 65 22.32 -3.36 5.65
CA LEU A 65 23.24 -2.44 6.30
C LEU A 65 24.65 -3.06 6.33
N PRO A 66 25.63 -2.52 5.57
CA PRO A 66 27.00 -3.01 5.66
C PRO A 66 27.61 -2.63 7.02
N GLY A 67 28.26 -3.58 7.67
CA GLY A 67 28.89 -3.38 8.96
C GLY A 67 29.83 -4.53 9.32
N ARG A 68 30.67 -4.32 10.32
CA ARG A 68 31.58 -5.32 10.89
C ARG A 68 31.15 -5.64 12.31
N ALA A 69 31.15 -6.92 12.68
CA ALA A 69 30.99 -7.32 14.07
C ALA A 69 32.34 -7.18 14.80
N GLU A 70 32.33 -6.53 15.94
CA GLU A 70 33.50 -6.29 16.81
C GLU A 70 33.14 -6.68 18.25
N ALA A 71 34.14 -6.75 19.14
CA ALA A 71 33.92 -7.17 20.52
C ALA A 71 33.13 -6.10 21.30
N ALA A 72 32.02 -6.49 21.95
CA ALA A 72 31.21 -5.57 22.76
C ALA A 72 31.96 -4.97 23.96
N THR A 73 33.03 -5.64 24.42
CA THR A 73 34.01 -5.14 25.37
C THR A 73 35.37 -5.75 25.03
N GLU A 74 36.40 -4.93 24.91
CA GLU A 74 37.80 -5.36 24.87
C GLU A 74 38.53 -4.88 26.13
N VAL A 75 39.43 -5.70 26.68
CA VAL A 75 40.18 -5.37 27.90
C VAL A 75 41.66 -5.64 27.66
N ASN A 76 42.45 -4.58 27.50
CA ASN A 76 43.90 -4.68 27.38
C ASN A 76 44.51 -4.79 28.79
N LEU A 77 45.14 -5.92 29.10
CA LEU A 77 45.63 -6.24 30.44
C LEU A 77 47.15 -6.07 30.53
N ALA A 78 47.58 -5.20 31.44
CA ALA A 78 48.98 -4.95 31.76
C ALA A 78 49.25 -5.22 33.26
N PHE A 79 50.50 -5.52 33.60
CA PHE A 79 50.93 -5.63 34.99
C PHE A 79 50.93 -4.26 35.66
N ARG A 80 50.41 -4.19 36.89
CA ARG A 80 50.34 -2.94 37.68
C ARG A 80 51.66 -2.57 38.38
N VAL A 81 52.60 -3.50 38.40
CA VAL A 81 53.91 -3.40 39.05
C VAL A 81 54.98 -3.91 38.09
N GLY A 82 56.21 -3.39 38.22
CA GLY A 82 57.38 -3.98 37.59
C GLY A 82 57.81 -5.26 38.31
N GLY A 83 58.49 -6.15 37.59
CA GLY A 83 59.06 -7.39 38.12
C GLY A 83 59.15 -8.49 37.05
N PRO A 84 59.94 -9.55 37.27
CA PRO A 84 60.06 -10.65 36.33
C PRO A 84 58.80 -11.54 36.29
N LEU A 85 58.45 -12.02 35.10
CA LEU A 85 57.34 -12.95 34.88
C LEU A 85 57.76 -14.38 35.26
N ILE A 86 57.19 -14.93 36.33
CA ILE A 86 57.53 -16.26 36.84
C ILE A 86 56.55 -17.36 36.43
N ALA A 87 55.30 -17.03 36.05
CA ALA A 87 54.35 -18.01 35.52
C ALA A 87 53.31 -17.37 34.59
N ARG A 88 52.83 -18.15 33.60
CA ARG A 88 51.73 -17.78 32.69
C ARG A 88 50.95 -19.05 32.29
N PRO A 89 50.03 -19.56 33.13
CA PRO A 89 49.41 -20.88 32.95
C PRO A 89 48.35 -20.95 31.84
N ILE A 90 47.93 -19.82 31.27
CA ILE A 90 46.89 -19.74 30.23
C ILE A 90 47.46 -19.82 28.81
N HIS A 91 46.65 -20.26 27.85
CA HIS A 91 47.02 -20.37 26.43
C HIS A 91 46.31 -19.33 25.55
N VAL A 92 46.88 -19.01 24.39
CA VAL A 92 46.24 -18.08 23.43
C VAL A 92 44.97 -18.75 22.88
N GLY A 93 43.85 -18.02 22.91
CA GLY A 93 42.52 -18.56 22.52
C GLY A 93 41.81 -19.35 23.62
N GLN A 94 42.41 -19.56 24.80
CA GLN A 94 41.73 -20.10 25.97
C GLN A 94 40.64 -19.14 26.45
N LYS A 95 39.44 -19.66 26.76
CA LYS A 95 38.42 -18.91 27.51
C LYS A 95 38.82 -18.85 28.97
N VAL A 96 38.67 -17.68 29.58
CA VAL A 96 39.05 -17.42 30.98
C VAL A 96 37.95 -16.70 31.73
N GLU A 97 37.85 -16.93 33.03
CA GLU A 97 36.82 -16.33 33.89
C GLU A 97 37.32 -15.14 34.73
N LYS A 98 36.39 -14.36 35.28
CA LYS A 98 36.72 -13.15 36.06
C LYS A 98 37.40 -13.53 37.39
N GLY A 99 38.70 -13.28 37.46
CA GLY A 99 39.54 -13.59 38.63
C GLY A 99 40.50 -14.76 38.41
N GLU A 100 40.50 -15.37 37.23
CA GLU A 100 41.44 -16.42 36.86
C GLU A 100 42.90 -15.89 36.78
N LEU A 101 43.87 -16.70 37.22
CA LEU A 101 45.28 -16.33 37.24
C LEU A 101 45.90 -16.43 35.85
N LEU A 102 45.87 -15.33 35.08
CA LEU A 102 46.43 -15.29 33.73
C LEU A 102 47.97 -15.33 33.73
N ALA A 103 48.60 -14.69 34.71
CA ALA A 103 50.05 -14.58 34.86
C ALA A 103 50.43 -14.20 36.31
N LYS A 104 51.65 -14.58 36.73
CA LYS A 104 52.22 -14.21 38.04
C LYS A 104 53.60 -13.55 37.85
N ILE A 105 53.76 -12.36 38.44
CA ILE A 105 55.04 -11.67 38.63
C ILE A 105 55.67 -12.11 39.96
N ASP A 106 56.99 -12.07 40.07
CA ASP A 106 57.71 -12.31 41.33
C ASP A 106 57.31 -11.27 42.41
N PRO A 107 56.80 -11.70 43.59
CA PRO A 107 56.41 -10.80 44.66
C PRO A 107 57.55 -10.41 45.61
N SER A 108 58.76 -10.98 45.48
CA SER A 108 59.81 -10.95 46.51
C SER A 108 60.14 -9.55 47.04
N ASP A 109 60.32 -8.57 46.17
CA ASP A 109 60.62 -7.18 46.57
C ASP A 109 59.49 -6.56 47.40
N PHE A 110 58.24 -6.82 47.01
CA PHE A 110 57.04 -6.34 47.72
C PHE A 110 56.81 -7.07 49.05
N GLU A 111 57.20 -8.34 49.16
CA GLU A 111 57.17 -9.08 50.42
C GLU A 111 58.23 -8.56 51.41
N ILE A 112 59.41 -8.15 50.92
CA ILE A 112 60.44 -7.49 51.73
C ILE A 112 59.95 -6.11 52.20
N GLU A 113 59.44 -5.27 51.30
CA GLU A 113 58.91 -3.94 51.62
C GLU A 113 57.78 -4.03 52.66
N LEU A 114 56.77 -4.90 52.42
CA LEU A 114 55.64 -5.12 53.31
C LEU A 114 56.05 -5.64 54.70
N ASN A 115 57.15 -6.39 54.81
CA ASN A 115 57.64 -6.86 56.11
C ASN A 115 58.53 -5.84 56.82
N SER A 116 59.07 -4.84 56.12
CA SER A 116 59.78 -3.70 56.74
C SER A 116 58.83 -2.61 57.25
N ALA A 117 57.57 -2.62 56.81
CA ALA A 117 56.54 -1.64 57.16
C ALA A 117 55.53 -2.13 58.22
N LYS A 118 55.86 -3.18 58.99
CA LYS A 118 55.05 -3.76 60.07
C LYS A 118 55.71 -3.58 61.43
#